data_AF-A0A432RXZ4-F1
#
_entry.id   AF-A0A432RXZ4-F1
#
_cell.length_a   1.000
_cell.length_b   1.000
_cell.length_c   1.000
_cell.angle_alpha   90.00
_cell.angle_beta   90.00
_cell.angle_gamma   90.00
#
_symmetry.space_group_name_H-M   'P 1'
#
loop_
_entity.id
_entity.type
_entity.pdbx_description
1 polymer ?
#
loop_
_entity_poly.entity_id
_entity_poly.type
_entity_poly.pdbx_seq_one_letter_code
_entity_poly.pdbx_strand_id
1 'polypeptide(L)'
;MSTVLILYPNLFNCYSKFSRKVSRIISSLSDAALVYPSDPNGLIENFCKEFPETVTAKELSCWGPSDITHAIVFDDGEEFIKETEQLKESGKPLRVIQISITRVINIKTESQYQSEKSTTKYEYIGRGSYWGNPYSMYEEGDDREEVIRKFKYDFDYEKFPNKEKSKVYKLAGKRLGCFCKPQACHGDVLADFLNSWDDGN
;
A
#
# COMPACT_ATOMS: atom_id res chain seq x y z
N MET A 1 -8.11 24.84 16.75
CA MET A 1 -8.27 23.50 16.16
C MET A 1 -7.37 23.40 14.94
N SER A 2 -6.47 22.43 14.92
CA SER A 2 -5.53 22.25 13.81
C SER A 2 -6.17 21.38 12.74
N THR A 3 -6.30 21.90 11.52
CA THR A 3 -6.74 21.08 10.37
C THR A 3 -5.54 20.39 9.74
N VAL A 4 -5.49 19.07 9.78
CA VAL A 4 -4.35 18.27 9.30
C VAL A 4 -4.79 17.50 8.05
N LEU A 5 -4.20 17.82 6.90
CA LEU A 5 -4.40 17.03 5.69
C LEU A 5 -3.64 15.72 5.79
N ILE A 6 -4.28 14.60 5.45
CA ILE A 6 -3.63 13.30 5.32
C ILE A 6 -3.83 12.79 3.90
N LEU A 7 -2.71 12.47 3.24
CA LEU A 7 -2.68 11.80 1.94
C LEU A 7 -1.93 10.48 2.08
N TYR A 8 -2.51 9.39 1.56
CA TYR A 8 -1.83 8.10 1.54
C TYR A 8 -2.26 7.26 0.31
N PRO A 9 -1.39 6.41 -0.25
CA PRO A 9 -1.68 5.63 -1.47
C PRO A 9 -2.79 4.61 -1.27
N ASN A 10 -3.54 4.33 -2.33
CA ASN A 10 -4.62 3.32 -2.29
C ASN A 10 -4.13 1.94 -1.85
N LEU A 11 -2.89 1.61 -2.20
CA LEU A 11 -2.27 0.34 -1.88
C LEU A 11 -1.70 0.27 -0.46
N PHE A 12 -1.57 1.39 0.25
CA PHE A 12 -1.04 1.41 1.62
C PHE A 12 -2.13 0.96 2.61
N ASN A 13 -1.91 -0.17 3.28
CA ASN A 13 -2.90 -0.81 4.14
C ASN A 13 -2.34 -1.20 5.52
N CYS A 14 -1.31 -0.49 5.99
CA CYS A 14 -0.67 -0.78 7.28
C CYS A 14 -1.19 0.14 8.39
N TYR A 15 -2.27 -0.27 9.07
CA TYR A 15 -2.90 0.54 10.11
C TYR A 15 -1.98 0.84 11.31
N SER A 16 -1.20 -0.13 11.78
CA SER A 16 -0.32 0.09 12.94
C SER A 16 0.77 1.14 12.65
N LYS A 17 1.34 1.12 11.44
CA LYS A 17 2.29 2.15 11.00
C LYS A 17 1.58 3.49 10.85
N PHE A 18 0.41 3.51 10.22
CA PHE A 18 -0.40 4.72 10.09
C PHE A 18 -0.68 5.37 11.45
N SER A 19 -1.30 4.63 12.37
CA SER A 19 -1.68 5.11 13.70
C SER A 19 -0.47 5.56 14.50
N ARG A 20 0.62 4.78 14.53
CA ARG A 20 1.87 5.14 15.23
C ARG A 20 2.50 6.44 14.71
N LYS A 21 2.48 6.67 13.40
CA LYS A 21 3.06 7.89 12.81
C LYS A 21 2.17 9.10 13.01
N VAL A 22 0.88 8.96 12.74
CA VAL A 22 -0.10 10.05 12.85
C VAL A 22 -0.22 10.49 14.31
N SER A 23 -0.42 9.56 15.25
CA SER A 23 -0.49 9.85 16.70
C SER A 23 0.72 10.64 17.19
N ARG A 24 1.93 10.25 16.79
CA ARG A 24 3.16 10.98 17.14
C ARG A 24 3.15 12.41 16.60
N ILE A 25 2.72 12.62 15.35
CA ILE A 25 2.72 13.95 14.72
C ILE A 25 1.65 14.84 15.35
N ILE A 26 0.45 14.31 15.61
CA ILE A 26 -0.63 15.09 16.18
C ILE A 26 -0.55 15.23 17.70
N SER A 27 0.31 14.48 18.39
CA SER A 27 0.45 14.54 19.86
C SER A 27 0.82 15.93 20.38
N SER A 28 1.45 16.78 19.56
CA SER A 28 1.74 18.18 19.91
C SER A 28 0.58 19.15 19.60
N LEU A 29 -0.52 18.65 19.03
CA LEU A 29 -1.72 19.41 18.69
C LEU A 29 -2.81 19.04 19.72
N SER A 30 -3.45 20.01 20.37
CA SER A 30 -4.48 19.72 21.37
C SER A 30 -5.69 19.01 20.75
N ASP A 31 -6.27 19.62 19.71
CA ASP A 31 -7.42 19.12 18.96
C ASP A 31 -7.11 19.18 17.46
N ALA A 32 -7.26 18.05 16.78
CA ALA A 32 -6.96 17.91 15.36
C ALA A 32 -8.20 17.49 14.55
N ALA A 33 -8.44 18.18 13.45
CA ALA A 33 -9.39 17.77 12.42
C ALA A 33 -8.62 17.19 11.23
N LEU A 34 -8.72 15.88 11.03
CA LEU A 34 -8.11 15.18 9.90
C LEU A 34 -8.97 15.39 8.67
N VAL A 35 -8.39 16.02 7.65
CA VAL A 35 -9.02 16.19 6.34
C VAL A 35 -8.32 15.31 5.32
N TYR A 36 -9.10 14.70 4.42
CA TYR A 36 -8.57 13.77 3.43
C TYR A 36 -9.46 13.75 2.18
N PRO A 37 -8.88 13.61 0.99
CA PRO A 37 -9.65 13.48 -0.24
C PRO A 37 -10.23 12.08 -0.45
N SER A 38 -9.63 11.06 0.17
CA SER A 38 -10.04 9.65 0.06
C SER A 38 -9.46 8.85 1.24
N ASP A 39 -10.21 7.86 1.73
CA ASP A 39 -9.79 6.90 2.78
C ASP A 39 -10.03 5.45 2.31
N PRO A 40 -9.34 5.00 1.25
CA PRO A 40 -9.64 3.75 0.53
C PRO A 40 -9.57 2.48 1.39
N ASN A 41 -8.80 2.53 2.47
CA ASN A 41 -8.59 1.41 3.40
C ASN A 41 -9.19 1.69 4.80
N GLY A 42 -9.95 2.78 4.96
CA GLY A 42 -10.58 3.14 6.22
C GLY A 42 -9.59 3.45 7.36
N LEU A 43 -8.34 3.82 7.04
CA LEU A 43 -7.29 4.01 8.05
C LEU A 43 -7.55 5.25 8.88
N ILE A 44 -8.04 6.32 8.25
CA ILE A 44 -8.31 7.60 8.90
C ILE A 44 -9.56 7.48 9.77
N GLU A 45 -10.64 6.90 9.22
CA GLU A 45 -11.85 6.65 10.00
C GLU A 45 -11.59 5.75 11.21
N ASN A 46 -10.80 4.68 11.04
CA ASN A 46 -10.46 3.79 12.15
C ASN A 46 -9.65 4.53 13.23
N PHE A 47 -8.71 5.37 12.82
CA PHE A 47 -7.93 6.19 13.75
C PHE A 47 -8.79 7.18 14.55
N CYS A 48 -9.75 7.85 13.91
CA CYS A 48 -10.67 8.73 14.62
C CYS A 48 -11.58 7.99 15.61
N LYS A 49 -11.96 6.75 15.32
CA LYS A 49 -12.73 5.89 16.24
C LYS A 49 -11.92 5.51 17.49
N GLU A 50 -10.60 5.39 17.38
CA GLU A 50 -9.71 5.14 18.53
C GLU A 50 -9.49 6.38 19.41
N PHE A 51 -9.60 7.59 18.84
CA PHE A 51 -9.36 8.86 19.53
C PHE A 51 -10.52 9.89 19.38
N PRO A 52 -11.77 9.54 19.77
CA PRO A 52 -12.94 10.35 19.46
C PRO A 52 -12.99 11.70 20.21
N GLU A 53 -12.25 11.84 21.31
CA GLU A 53 -12.26 13.06 22.14
C GLU A 53 -11.32 14.14 21.58
N THR A 54 -10.29 13.76 20.84
CA THR A 54 -9.20 14.66 20.40
C THR A 54 -9.10 14.80 18.89
N VAL A 55 -9.72 13.87 18.13
CA VAL A 55 -9.58 13.79 16.69
C VAL A 55 -10.93 13.66 16.00
N THR A 56 -11.14 14.46 14.95
CA THR A 56 -12.31 14.35 14.06
C THR A 56 -11.88 14.09 12.63
N ALA A 57 -12.67 13.35 11.87
CA ALA A 57 -12.47 13.12 10.44
C ALA A 57 -13.43 13.97 9.60
N LYS A 58 -12.94 14.54 8.51
CA LYS A 58 -13.75 15.23 7.51
C LYS A 58 -13.23 14.95 6.10
N GLU A 59 -14.01 14.22 5.32
CA GLU A 59 -13.74 14.04 3.90
C GLU A 59 -13.84 15.38 3.16
N LEU A 60 -12.83 15.69 2.36
CA LEU A 60 -12.71 16.90 1.58
C LEU A 60 -12.06 16.58 0.23
N SER A 61 -12.90 16.24 -0.75
CA SER A 61 -12.49 15.84 -2.11
C SER A 61 -11.68 16.91 -2.84
N CYS A 62 -11.97 18.19 -2.59
CA CYS A 62 -11.21 19.32 -3.11
C CYS A 62 -10.71 20.17 -1.94
N TRP A 63 -9.43 20.04 -1.62
CA TRP A 63 -8.76 20.84 -0.60
C TRP A 63 -7.82 21.85 -1.26
N GLY A 64 -7.68 23.02 -0.64
CA GLY A 64 -6.67 24.01 -0.97
C GLY A 64 -5.71 24.24 0.19
N PRO A 65 -4.53 24.85 -0.06
CA PRO A 65 -3.62 25.21 1.02
C PRO A 65 -4.29 26.07 2.08
N SER A 66 -5.24 26.95 1.73
CA SER A 66 -5.99 27.78 2.69
C SER A 66 -6.79 26.97 3.72
N ASP A 67 -7.22 25.76 3.39
CA ASP A 67 -8.16 24.97 4.19
C ASP A 67 -7.45 24.18 5.30
N ILE A 68 -6.12 24.10 5.23
CA ILE A 68 -5.31 23.22 6.07
C ILE A 68 -4.35 24.02 6.93
N THR A 69 -3.91 23.47 8.05
CA THR A 69 -2.87 24.05 8.91
C THR A 69 -1.57 23.25 8.84
N HIS A 70 -1.70 21.93 8.71
CA HIS A 70 -0.60 20.97 8.63
C HIS A 70 -0.92 19.96 7.54
N ALA A 71 0.10 19.27 7.04
CA ALA A 71 -0.07 18.15 6.13
C ALA A 71 0.82 16.98 6.51
N ILE A 72 0.29 15.77 6.34
CA ILE A 72 0.98 14.50 6.47
C ILE A 72 0.78 13.77 5.14
N VAL A 73 1.88 13.41 4.49
CA VAL A 73 1.85 12.66 3.24
C VAL A 73 2.61 11.36 3.45
N PHE A 74 1.95 10.23 3.25
CA PHE A 74 2.61 8.94 3.10
C PHE A 74 3.06 8.83 1.65
N ASP A 75 4.36 8.93 1.43
CA ASP A 75 4.98 9.08 0.12
C ASP A 75 5.73 7.79 -0.24
N ASP A 76 5.37 7.23 -1.39
CA ASP A 76 6.00 6.07 -1.97
C ASP A 76 6.82 6.39 -3.24
N GLY A 77 6.89 7.69 -3.59
CA GLY A 77 7.58 8.20 -4.77
C GLY A 77 6.77 8.12 -6.08
N GLU A 78 5.50 7.70 -6.05
CA GLU A 78 4.67 7.55 -7.25
C GLU A 78 3.32 8.26 -7.16
N GLU A 79 2.69 8.25 -5.99
CA GLU A 79 1.41 8.90 -5.75
C GLU A 79 1.58 10.25 -5.05
N PHE A 80 0.66 11.19 -5.29
CA PHE A 80 0.62 12.53 -4.69
C PHE A 80 1.84 13.43 -4.95
N ILE A 81 2.57 13.23 -6.06
CA ILE A 81 3.77 14.02 -6.39
C ILE A 81 3.43 15.52 -6.47
N LYS A 82 2.38 15.87 -7.21
CA LYS A 82 1.97 17.27 -7.43
C LYS A 82 1.44 17.92 -6.16
N GLU A 83 0.64 17.18 -5.40
CA GLU A 83 0.07 17.59 -4.12
C GLU A 83 1.20 17.86 -3.12
N THR A 84 2.21 16.99 -3.08
CA THR A 84 3.39 17.15 -2.23
C THR A 84 4.20 18.39 -2.62
N GLU A 85 4.37 18.66 -3.91
CA GLU A 85 5.01 19.89 -4.41
C GLU A 85 4.21 21.14 -4.01
N GLN A 86 2.90 21.15 -4.25
CA GLN A 86 2.00 22.25 -3.85
C GLN A 86 2.05 22.53 -2.35
N LEU A 87 2.11 21.48 -1.52
CA LEU A 87 2.23 21.60 -0.07
C LEU A 87 3.58 22.20 0.35
N LYS A 88 4.67 21.82 -0.31
CA LYS A 88 6.00 22.41 -0.07
C LYS A 88 6.00 23.90 -0.41
N GLU A 89 5.42 24.28 -1.55
CA GLU A 89 5.32 25.68 -1.98
C GLU A 89 4.45 26.53 -1.06
N SER A 90 3.42 25.94 -0.45
CA SER A 90 2.53 26.64 0.49
C SER A 90 3.21 27.14 1.77
N GLY A 91 4.41 26.63 2.09
CA GLY A 91 5.14 26.96 3.31
C GLY A 91 4.53 26.41 4.60
N LYS A 92 3.48 25.58 4.52
CA LYS A 92 2.83 24.98 5.68
C LYS A 92 3.66 23.84 6.27
N PRO A 93 3.57 23.58 7.59
CA PRO A 93 4.20 22.42 8.20
C PRO A 93 3.79 21.12 7.51
N LEU A 94 4.76 20.50 6.81
CA LEU A 94 4.57 19.26 6.06
C LEU A 94 5.44 18.15 6.66
N ARG A 95 4.83 16.99 6.91
CA ARG A 95 5.52 15.75 7.27
C ARG A 95 5.36 14.74 6.15
N VAL A 96 6.46 14.45 5.47
CA VAL A 96 6.52 13.39 4.44
C VAL A 96 7.05 12.12 5.09
N ILE A 97 6.26 11.05 5.03
CA ILE A 97 6.56 9.75 5.60
C ILE A 97 6.85 8.80 4.45
N GLN A 98 8.11 8.42 4.29
CA GLN A 98 8.50 7.48 3.25
C GLN A 98 7.95 6.09 3.57
N ILE A 99 7.25 5.49 2.60
CA ILE A 99 6.70 4.15 2.67
C ILE A 99 7.14 3.34 1.46
N SER A 100 7.27 2.02 1.63
CA SER A 100 7.60 1.10 0.56
C SER A 100 6.34 0.34 0.15
N ILE A 101 5.85 0.60 -1.07
CA ILE A 101 4.68 -0.08 -1.62
C ILE A 101 5.12 -1.11 -2.65
N THR A 102 4.70 -2.35 -2.44
CA THR A 102 4.84 -3.43 -3.40
C THR A 102 3.71 -3.34 -4.44
N ARG A 103 4.04 -3.36 -5.74
CA ARG A 103 3.06 -3.30 -6.85
C ARG A 103 3.23 -4.47 -7.80
N VAL A 104 2.13 -5.04 -8.27
CA VAL A 104 2.14 -6.05 -9.34
C VAL A 104 2.06 -5.36 -10.68
N ILE A 105 2.95 -5.72 -11.60
CA ILE A 105 3.03 -5.13 -12.95
C ILE A 105 2.81 -6.19 -14.03
N ASN A 106 2.33 -5.75 -15.20
CA ASN A 106 2.26 -6.60 -16.37
C ASN A 106 3.57 -6.51 -17.18
N ILE A 107 4.34 -7.58 -17.18
CA ILE A 107 5.63 -7.61 -17.89
C ILE A 107 5.49 -7.65 -19.42
N LYS A 108 4.30 -7.93 -19.97
CA LYS A 108 4.05 -7.79 -21.41
C LYS A 108 4.05 -6.33 -21.85
N THR A 109 3.51 -5.45 -21.01
CA THR A 109 3.45 -4.01 -21.28
C THR A 109 4.72 -3.31 -20.84
N GLU A 110 5.34 -3.77 -19.75
CA GLU A 110 6.61 -3.22 -19.24
C GLU A 110 7.80 -4.07 -19.70
N SER A 111 8.13 -3.94 -20.99
CA SER A 111 9.15 -4.76 -21.66
C SER A 111 10.54 -4.68 -21.03
N GLN A 112 10.85 -3.58 -20.32
CA GLN A 112 12.09 -3.40 -19.56
C GLN A 112 12.35 -4.51 -18.52
N TYR A 113 11.30 -5.20 -18.04
CA TYR A 113 11.41 -6.27 -17.05
C TYR A 113 11.39 -7.68 -17.65
N GLN A 114 11.20 -7.84 -18.98
CA GLN A 114 11.03 -9.16 -19.60
C GLN A 114 12.30 -10.02 -19.54
N SER A 115 13.47 -9.40 -19.55
CA SER A 115 14.77 -10.09 -19.48
C SER A 115 15.28 -10.24 -18.05
N GLU A 116 14.63 -9.62 -17.06
CA GLU A 116 15.03 -9.68 -15.66
C GLU A 116 14.28 -10.78 -14.91
N LYS A 117 15.01 -11.49 -14.03
CA LYS A 117 14.40 -12.47 -13.11
C LYS A 117 14.19 -11.88 -11.71
N SER A 118 15.20 -11.21 -11.18
CA SER A 118 15.16 -10.57 -9.86
C SER A 118 16.23 -9.49 -9.80
N THR A 119 15.86 -8.32 -9.28
CA THR A 119 16.76 -7.21 -8.96
C THR A 119 16.41 -6.63 -7.58
N THR A 120 17.06 -5.54 -7.19
CA THR A 120 16.76 -4.85 -5.93
C THR A 120 15.35 -4.24 -5.92
N LYS A 121 14.81 -3.86 -7.08
CA LYS A 121 13.49 -3.21 -7.22
C LYS A 121 12.43 -4.08 -7.91
N TYR A 122 12.79 -5.25 -8.42
CA TYR A 122 11.89 -6.11 -9.19
C TYR A 122 12.05 -7.58 -8.81
N GLU A 123 10.95 -8.33 -8.86
CA GLU A 123 10.93 -9.79 -8.75
C GLU A 123 9.93 -10.37 -9.75
N TYR A 124 10.37 -11.31 -10.59
CA TYR A 124 9.46 -12.08 -11.41
C TYR A 124 8.73 -13.13 -10.58
N ILE A 125 7.40 -13.07 -10.58
CA ILE A 125 6.53 -13.98 -9.83
C ILE A 125 5.64 -14.83 -10.74
N GLY A 126 5.92 -14.91 -12.04
CA GLY A 126 5.13 -15.75 -12.95
C GLY A 126 5.27 -17.25 -12.67
N ARG A 127 4.50 -18.07 -13.40
CA ARG A 127 4.49 -19.54 -13.23
C ARG A 127 5.91 -20.12 -13.38
N GLY A 128 6.26 -21.07 -12.51
CA GLY A 128 7.60 -21.67 -12.43
C GLY A 128 8.62 -20.88 -11.60
N SER A 129 8.30 -19.66 -11.16
CA SER A 129 9.11 -18.92 -10.17
C SER A 129 8.83 -19.37 -8.73
N TYR A 130 9.66 -18.93 -7.78
CA TYR A 130 9.49 -19.23 -6.36
C TYR A 130 8.11 -18.81 -5.83
N TRP A 131 7.62 -17.65 -6.24
CA TRP A 131 6.33 -17.10 -5.81
C TRP A 131 5.19 -17.33 -6.80
N GLY A 132 5.43 -18.08 -7.89
CA GLY A 132 4.43 -18.37 -8.89
C GLY A 132 3.25 -19.19 -8.36
N ASN A 133 2.06 -18.90 -8.88
CA ASN A 133 0.86 -19.67 -8.57
C ASN A 133 0.97 -21.11 -9.12
N PRO A 134 0.92 -22.16 -8.25
CA PRO A 134 0.95 -23.55 -8.72
C PRO A 134 -0.36 -23.93 -9.43
N TYR A 135 -1.49 -23.33 -9.06
CA TYR A 135 -2.81 -23.64 -9.62
C TYR A 135 -2.97 -23.04 -11.03
N SER A 136 -3.67 -23.76 -11.92
CA SER A 136 -3.85 -23.40 -13.33
C SER A 136 -5.32 -23.40 -13.70
N MET A 137 -5.78 -22.35 -14.40
CA MET A 137 -7.15 -22.28 -14.92
C MET A 137 -7.43 -23.33 -16.01
N TYR A 138 -6.37 -23.89 -16.62
CA TYR A 138 -6.49 -24.75 -17.79
C TYR A 138 -6.51 -26.25 -17.46
N GLU A 139 -6.13 -26.65 -16.24
CA GLU A 139 -5.95 -28.06 -15.89
C GLU A 139 -7.18 -28.64 -15.18
N GLU A 140 -7.78 -27.89 -14.26
CA GLU A 140 -8.89 -28.39 -13.42
C GLU A 140 -10.24 -27.72 -13.71
N GLY A 141 -10.30 -26.83 -14.70
CA GLY A 141 -11.52 -26.06 -15.01
C GLY A 141 -11.85 -24.95 -14.02
N ASP A 142 -10.95 -24.68 -13.07
CA ASP A 142 -11.05 -23.54 -12.15
C ASP A 142 -11.01 -22.21 -12.91
N ASP A 143 -11.79 -21.24 -12.43
CA ASP A 143 -11.65 -19.86 -12.89
C ASP A 143 -10.47 -19.13 -12.22
N ARG A 144 -10.24 -17.88 -12.65
CA ARG A 144 -9.16 -17.03 -12.14
C ARG A 144 -9.27 -16.79 -10.64
N GLU A 145 -10.48 -16.60 -10.14
CA GLU A 145 -10.73 -16.27 -8.74
C GLU A 145 -10.42 -17.48 -7.87
N GLU A 146 -10.83 -18.67 -8.31
CA GLU A 146 -10.58 -19.92 -7.61
C GLU A 146 -9.09 -20.25 -7.50
N VAL A 147 -8.33 -20.12 -8.60
CA VAL A 147 -6.87 -20.38 -8.54
C VAL A 147 -6.12 -19.35 -7.68
N ILE A 148 -6.63 -18.11 -7.57
CA ILE A 148 -6.07 -17.08 -6.67
C ILE A 148 -6.48 -17.38 -5.22
N ARG A 149 -7.72 -17.82 -4.99
CA ARG A 149 -8.22 -18.21 -3.67
C ARG A 149 -7.44 -19.39 -3.11
N LYS A 150 -7.19 -20.43 -3.91
CA LYS A 150 -6.33 -21.56 -3.53
C LYS A 150 -4.91 -21.09 -3.21
N PHE A 151 -4.32 -20.22 -4.04
CA PHE A 151 -3.01 -19.63 -3.76
C PHE A 151 -2.97 -18.85 -2.43
N LYS A 152 -3.99 -18.01 -2.19
CA LYS A 152 -4.12 -17.24 -0.95
C LYS A 152 -4.23 -18.14 0.27
N TYR A 153 -5.05 -19.18 0.19
CA TYR A 153 -5.17 -20.17 1.25
C TYR A 153 -3.81 -20.82 1.57
N ASP A 154 -3.10 -21.30 0.57
CA ASP A 154 -1.79 -21.92 0.77
C ASP A 154 -0.74 -20.94 1.31
N PHE A 155 -0.82 -19.67 0.92
CA PHE A 155 0.05 -18.60 1.42
C PHE A 155 -0.25 -18.26 2.89
N ASP A 156 -1.52 -18.10 3.25
CA ASP A 156 -1.95 -17.70 4.58
C ASP A 156 -1.64 -18.80 5.61
N TYR A 157 -1.92 -20.06 5.25
CA TYR A 157 -1.79 -21.22 6.13
C TYR A 157 -0.49 -22.02 5.94
N GLU A 158 0.48 -21.45 5.22
CA GLU A 158 1.83 -22.02 5.02
C GLU A 158 1.80 -23.46 4.48
N LYS A 159 0.94 -23.71 3.47
CA LYS A 159 0.73 -25.04 2.88
C LYS A 159 1.60 -25.33 1.66
N PHE A 160 2.35 -24.34 1.18
CA PHE A 160 3.27 -24.56 0.06
C PHE A 160 4.41 -25.51 0.46
N PRO A 161 4.59 -26.66 -0.24
CA PRO A 161 5.57 -27.67 0.16
C PRO A 161 7.03 -27.19 0.07
N ASN A 162 7.33 -26.22 -0.79
CA ASN A 162 8.69 -25.74 -1.07
C ASN A 162 8.83 -24.21 -0.93
N LYS A 163 7.93 -23.55 -0.20
CA LYS A 163 7.99 -22.09 0.02
C LYS A 163 8.00 -21.75 1.49
N GLU A 164 8.97 -20.94 1.90
CA GLU A 164 9.06 -20.40 3.26
C GLU A 164 8.42 -19.01 3.27
N LYS A 165 7.40 -18.82 4.12
CA LYS A 165 6.68 -17.55 4.21
C LYS A 165 7.59 -16.37 4.55
N SER A 166 8.61 -16.59 5.37
CA SER A 166 9.62 -15.58 5.74
C SER A 166 10.35 -14.95 4.54
N LYS A 167 10.45 -15.64 3.41
CA LYS A 167 11.08 -15.09 2.19
C LYS A 167 10.21 -14.03 1.51
N VAL A 168 8.93 -13.91 1.84
CA VAL A 168 8.03 -12.93 1.22
C VAL A 168 8.46 -11.50 1.55
N TYR A 169 9.00 -11.27 2.75
CA TYR A 169 9.47 -9.94 3.18
C TYR A 169 10.59 -9.38 2.31
N LYS A 170 11.32 -10.24 1.57
CA LYS A 170 12.32 -9.80 0.58
C LYS A 170 11.70 -9.09 -0.63
N LEU A 171 10.39 -9.17 -0.80
CA LEU A 171 9.62 -8.54 -1.87
C LEU A 171 9.05 -7.17 -1.48
N ALA A 172 9.20 -6.75 -0.22
CA ALA A 172 8.69 -5.47 0.26
C ALA A 172 9.25 -4.31 -0.57
N GLY A 173 8.38 -3.43 -1.07
CA GLY A 173 8.72 -2.29 -1.92
C GLY A 173 9.13 -2.62 -3.36
N LYS A 174 9.12 -3.90 -3.77
CA LYS A 174 9.47 -4.30 -5.13
C LYS A 174 8.28 -4.22 -6.11
N ARG A 175 8.60 -4.18 -7.39
CA ARG A 175 7.71 -4.55 -8.50
C ARG A 175 7.63 -6.06 -8.64
N LEU A 176 6.42 -6.61 -8.63
CA LEU A 176 6.16 -8.03 -8.83
C LEU A 176 5.71 -8.26 -10.27
N GLY A 177 6.59 -8.86 -11.08
CA GLY A 177 6.33 -9.13 -12.49
C GLY A 177 5.43 -10.34 -12.70
N CYS A 178 4.27 -10.14 -13.33
CA CYS A 178 3.41 -11.21 -13.78
C CYS A 178 2.79 -10.89 -15.15
N PHE A 179 2.05 -11.84 -15.73
CA PHE A 179 1.36 -11.67 -17.02
C PHE A 179 -0.14 -11.37 -16.86
N CYS A 180 -0.68 -11.43 -15.64
CA CYS A 180 -2.13 -11.40 -15.40
C CYS A 180 -2.74 -10.00 -15.39
N LYS A 181 -2.01 -8.99 -14.91
CA LYS A 181 -2.52 -7.61 -14.82
C LYS A 181 -2.95 -7.11 -16.21
N PRO A 182 -4.04 -6.32 -16.32
CA PRO A 182 -4.81 -5.67 -15.25
C PRO A 182 -5.84 -6.56 -14.55
N GLN A 183 -6.02 -7.82 -14.98
CA GLN A 183 -6.91 -8.76 -14.29
C GLN A 183 -6.33 -9.17 -12.93
N ALA A 184 -7.17 -9.70 -12.05
CA ALA A 184 -6.75 -10.21 -10.74
C ALA A 184 -5.53 -11.14 -10.87
N CYS A 185 -4.58 -11.00 -9.96
CA CYS A 185 -3.33 -11.75 -9.98
C CYS A 185 -3.04 -12.34 -8.61
N HIS A 186 -2.43 -13.53 -8.56
CA HIS A 186 -1.91 -14.07 -7.31
C HIS A 186 -0.86 -13.16 -6.65
N GLY A 187 -0.17 -12.33 -7.44
CA GLY A 187 0.74 -11.31 -6.93
C GLY A 187 0.05 -10.27 -6.05
N ASP A 188 -1.26 -10.05 -6.23
CA ASP A 188 -2.03 -9.11 -5.41
C ASP A 188 -2.06 -9.61 -3.96
N VAL A 189 -2.17 -10.92 -3.74
CA VAL A 189 -2.07 -11.53 -2.40
C VAL A 189 -0.76 -11.20 -1.71
N LEU A 190 0.36 -11.27 -2.45
CA LEU A 190 1.69 -10.98 -1.91
C LEU A 190 1.85 -9.48 -1.65
N ALA A 191 1.41 -8.64 -2.58
CA ALA A 191 1.47 -7.19 -2.45
C ALA A 191 0.62 -6.70 -1.26
N ASP A 192 -0.62 -7.19 -1.13
CA ASP A 192 -1.53 -6.83 -0.03
C ASP A 192 -0.96 -7.23 1.33
N PHE A 193 -0.37 -8.44 1.42
CA PHE A 193 0.32 -8.88 2.63
C PHE A 193 1.47 -7.93 3.02
N LEU A 194 2.30 -7.55 2.06
CA LEU A 194 3.46 -6.67 2.30
C LEU A 194 3.06 -5.24 2.58
N ASN A 195 2.03 -4.73 1.92
CA ASN A 195 1.55 -3.36 2.12
C ASN A 195 0.74 -3.19 3.41
N SER A 196 0.34 -4.32 4.03
CA SER A 196 -0.26 -4.37 5.37
C SER A 196 0.77 -4.61 6.48
N TRP A 197 2.02 -4.93 6.13
CA TRP A 197 3.07 -5.26 7.08
C TRP A 197 3.73 -3.99 7.67
N ASP A 198 3.82 -3.95 9.00
CA ASP A 198 4.59 -2.94 9.72
C ASP A 198 6.04 -3.40 9.89
N ASP A 199 6.94 -2.78 9.14
CA ASP A 199 8.38 -3.00 9.22
C ASP A 199 9.04 -2.36 10.46
N GLY A 200 8.26 -1.67 11.30
CA GLY A 200 8.73 -1.01 12.52
C GLY A 200 9.37 0.36 12.29
N ASN A 201 9.58 0.78 11.04
CA ASN A 201 10.22 2.05 10.70
C ASN A 201 9.30 3.26 10.85
#